data_AF-A0A961J322-F1
#
_entry.id   AF-A0A961J322-F1
#
_cell.length_a   1.000
_cell.length_b   1.000
_cell.length_c   1.000
_cell.angle_alpha   90.00
_cell.angle_beta   90.00
_cell.angle_gamma   90.00
#
_symmetry.space_group_name_H-M   'P 1'
#
loop_
_entity.id
_entity.type
_entity.pdbx_description
1 polymer ?
#
loop_
_entity_poly.entity_id
_entity_poly.type
_entity_poly.pdbx_seq_one_letter_code
_entity_poly.pdbx_strand_id
1 'polypeptide(L)'
;MIRWGAIIVALLLALPLWAGPESLAPKRSLLPHVRPVSMVASRWDHLPQAARWNAAALTALRSHAQGLPDQVPRDIADWCPSYPLANRAGREAFWVGLLSALAKHESTWRPAAVGGGGRWYGLTQILPSTAEHYGCRATTGSALTDGAANLSCALRIMARTVRRDGVVSRGMRGVAADWGPFHSERKREDMRDWLREQPYCRAPGRSPLPRLRPVRDAR
;
A
#
# COMPACT_ATOMS: atom_id res chain seq x y z
N MET A 1 24.81 102.45 8.46
CA MET A 1 24.65 101.26 9.31
C MET A 1 23.21 100.78 9.17
N ILE A 2 22.99 99.59 8.58
CA ILE A 2 21.91 98.60 8.83
C ILE A 2 22.24 97.42 7.90
N ARG A 3 22.52 96.25 8.48
CA ARG A 3 23.06 95.05 7.82
C ARG A 3 21.91 94.22 7.25
N TRP A 4 21.98 93.85 5.98
CA TRP A 4 21.11 92.86 5.35
C TRP A 4 21.66 91.46 5.64
N GLY A 5 20.89 90.62 6.32
CA GLY A 5 21.19 89.19 6.51
C GLY A 5 20.18 88.35 5.75
N ALA A 6 20.61 87.73 4.65
CA ALA A 6 19.80 86.75 3.92
C ALA A 6 19.84 85.40 4.67
N ILE A 7 18.67 84.94 5.12
CA ILE A 7 18.50 83.61 5.72
C ILE A 7 18.13 82.64 4.59
N ILE A 8 19.02 81.70 4.27
CA ILE A 8 18.73 80.58 3.38
C ILE A 8 18.18 79.44 4.24
N VAL A 9 16.91 79.10 4.05
CA VAL A 9 16.27 77.92 4.66
C VAL A 9 16.48 76.74 3.72
N ALA A 10 17.35 75.81 4.11
CA ALA A 10 17.53 74.54 3.40
C ALA A 10 16.42 73.56 3.81
N LEU A 11 15.51 73.26 2.87
CA LEU A 11 14.50 72.20 3.04
C LEU A 11 15.18 70.83 2.86
N LEU A 12 15.36 70.09 3.96
CA LEU A 12 15.75 68.68 3.94
C LEU A 12 14.53 67.81 3.62
N LEU A 13 14.43 67.36 2.36
CA LEU A 13 13.44 66.36 1.95
C LEU A 13 13.85 64.99 2.53
N ALA A 14 13.17 64.56 3.59
CA ALA A 14 13.26 63.19 4.10
C ALA A 14 12.57 62.25 3.11
N LEU A 15 13.37 61.53 2.30
CA LEU A 15 12.86 60.46 1.45
C LEU A 15 12.31 59.33 2.33
N PRO A 16 11.10 58.81 2.06
CA PRO A 16 10.58 57.68 2.80
C PRO A 16 11.47 56.46 2.51
N LEU A 17 12.06 55.90 3.56
CA LEU A 17 12.71 54.59 3.50
C LEU A 17 11.67 53.58 3.05
N TRP A 18 11.72 53.20 1.78
CA TRP A 18 10.87 52.18 1.21
C TRP A 18 11.24 50.87 1.91
N ALA A 19 10.42 50.44 2.87
CA ALA A 19 10.55 49.13 3.48
C ALA A 19 10.41 48.10 2.34
N GLY A 20 11.52 47.41 2.04
CA GLY A 20 11.52 46.35 1.04
C GLY A 20 10.46 45.30 1.37
N PRO A 21 9.98 44.55 0.37
CA PRO A 21 8.92 43.56 0.58
C PRO A 21 9.34 42.59 1.69
N GLU A 22 8.53 42.53 2.76
CA GLU A 22 8.71 41.56 3.82
C GLU A 22 8.69 40.15 3.21
N SER A 23 9.78 39.41 3.43
CA SER A 23 9.89 38.05 2.94
C SER A 23 8.80 37.19 3.57
N LEU A 24 7.87 36.73 2.74
CA LEU A 24 6.83 35.76 3.11
C LEU A 24 7.40 34.34 3.32
N ALA A 25 8.71 34.17 3.22
CA ALA A 25 9.35 32.88 3.42
C ALA A 25 9.32 32.51 4.93
N PRO A 26 8.88 31.30 5.28
CA PRO A 26 8.91 30.85 6.67
C PRO A 26 10.35 30.83 7.18
N LYS A 27 10.58 31.41 8.37
CA LYS A 27 11.90 31.48 9.02
C LYS A 27 12.54 30.10 9.28
N ARG A 28 11.74 29.03 9.27
CA ARG A 28 12.18 27.64 9.35
C ARG A 28 11.36 26.80 8.38
N SER A 29 12.05 26.08 7.50
CA SER A 29 11.46 24.94 6.80
C SER A 29 11.44 23.77 7.77
N LEU A 30 10.26 23.21 8.04
CA LEU A 30 10.20 21.92 8.75
C LEU A 30 10.85 20.89 7.84
N LEU A 31 11.93 20.26 8.32
CA LEU A 31 12.51 19.12 7.61
C LEU A 31 11.41 18.07 7.41
N PRO A 32 11.28 17.48 6.21
CA PRO A 32 10.38 16.36 6.03
C PRO A 32 10.74 15.30 7.06
N HIS A 33 9.77 14.89 7.87
CA HIS A 33 9.96 13.71 8.71
C HIS A 33 10.21 12.55 7.76
N VAL A 34 11.36 11.88 7.88
CA VAL A 34 11.64 10.66 7.13
C VAL A 34 10.54 9.68 7.52
N ARG A 35 9.56 9.51 6.65
CA ARG A 35 8.58 8.44 6.83
C ARG A 35 9.39 7.16 6.75
N PRO A 36 9.32 6.26 7.75
CA PRO A 36 9.92 4.95 7.61
C PRO A 36 9.46 4.39 6.27
N VAL A 37 10.39 3.80 5.49
CA VAL A 37 10.04 3.04 4.28
C VAL A 37 8.85 2.20 4.67
N SER A 38 7.69 2.50 4.08
CA SER A 38 6.40 1.98 4.52
C SER A 38 6.50 0.47 4.63
N MET A 39 6.74 -0.04 5.84
CA MET A 39 6.61 -1.46 6.09
C MET A 39 5.16 -1.75 5.73
N VAL A 40 4.98 -2.59 4.72
CA VAL A 40 3.67 -3.00 4.28
C VAL A 40 3.00 -3.65 5.49
N ALA A 41 2.01 -2.97 6.07
CA ALA A 41 1.32 -3.47 7.25
C ALA A 41 0.73 -4.84 6.93
N SER A 42 1.22 -5.85 7.62
CA SER A 42 0.95 -7.25 7.34
C SER A 42 0.62 -7.98 8.63
N ARG A 43 -0.29 -8.95 8.56
CA ARG A 43 -0.83 -9.59 9.77
C ARG A 43 0.20 -10.45 10.50
N TRP A 44 1.29 -10.80 9.83
CA TRP A 44 2.42 -11.51 10.40
C TRP A 44 3.53 -10.58 10.94
N ASP A 45 3.33 -9.26 11.02
CA ASP A 45 4.38 -8.29 11.44
C ASP A 45 4.98 -8.58 12.83
N HIS A 46 4.26 -9.33 13.67
CA HIS A 46 4.74 -9.77 14.99
C HIS A 46 5.76 -10.94 14.92
N LEU A 47 6.01 -11.49 13.73
CA LEU A 47 6.93 -12.61 13.52
C LEU A 47 8.27 -12.13 12.98
N PRO A 48 9.40 -12.75 13.36
CA PRO A 48 10.72 -12.35 12.90
C PRO A 48 10.91 -12.51 11.38
N GLN A 49 10.10 -13.34 10.71
CA GLN A 49 10.17 -13.55 9.25
C GLN A 49 9.42 -12.48 8.44
N ALA A 50 8.66 -11.59 9.07
CA ALA A 50 7.77 -10.64 8.39
C ALA A 50 8.47 -9.84 7.28
N ALA A 51 9.64 -9.28 7.57
CA ALA A 51 10.41 -8.50 6.60
C ALA A 51 10.78 -9.31 5.36
N ARG A 52 11.23 -10.57 5.53
CA ARG A 52 11.57 -11.47 4.42
C ARG A 52 10.35 -11.83 3.59
N TRP A 53 9.21 -12.10 4.23
CA TRP A 53 7.96 -12.45 3.55
C TRP A 53 7.39 -11.27 2.78
N ASN A 54 7.38 -10.07 3.37
CA ASN A 54 6.95 -8.85 2.69
C ASN A 54 7.84 -8.54 1.48
N ALA A 55 9.17 -8.66 1.61
CA ALA A 55 10.10 -8.45 0.51
C ALA A 55 9.90 -9.46 -0.64
N ALA A 56 9.68 -10.74 -0.32
CA ALA A 56 9.42 -11.78 -1.30
C ALA A 56 8.09 -11.55 -2.04
N ALA A 57 7.04 -11.18 -1.31
CA ALA A 57 5.73 -10.88 -1.87
C ALA A 57 5.77 -9.66 -2.79
N LEU A 58 6.43 -8.57 -2.36
CA LEU A 58 6.63 -7.38 -3.20
C LEU A 58 7.45 -7.70 -4.45
N THR A 59 8.49 -8.52 -4.33
CA THR A 59 9.29 -8.97 -5.49
C THR A 59 8.42 -9.72 -6.50
N ALA A 60 7.55 -10.62 -6.04
CA ALA A 60 6.60 -11.33 -6.90
C ALA A 60 5.60 -10.38 -7.57
N LEU A 61 5.02 -9.44 -6.81
CA LEU A 61 4.11 -8.39 -7.30
C LEU A 61 4.77 -7.38 -8.26
N ARG A 62 6.10 -7.33 -8.33
CA ARG A 62 6.86 -6.49 -9.26
C ARG A 62 7.48 -7.29 -10.41
N SER A 63 7.22 -8.59 -10.47
CA SER A 63 7.71 -9.49 -11.52
C SER A 63 6.56 -10.32 -12.10
N HIS A 64 6.47 -11.61 -11.79
CA HIS A 64 5.51 -12.51 -12.42
C HIS A 64 4.05 -12.28 -12.02
N ALA A 65 3.79 -11.57 -10.92
CA ALA A 65 2.45 -11.19 -10.48
C ALA A 65 2.16 -9.69 -10.72
N GLN A 66 2.92 -9.01 -11.58
CA GLN A 66 2.84 -7.55 -11.78
C GLN A 66 1.48 -7.03 -12.23
N GLY A 67 0.67 -7.84 -12.91
CA GLY A 67 -0.65 -7.44 -13.35
C GLY A 67 -1.72 -7.49 -12.26
N LEU A 68 -1.43 -8.08 -11.10
CA LEU A 68 -2.39 -8.25 -10.00
C LEU A 68 -2.72 -6.91 -9.30
N PRO A 69 -1.75 -6.05 -8.95
CA PRO A 69 -2.03 -4.68 -8.46
C PRO A 69 -2.71 -3.76 -9.49
N ASP A 70 -2.60 -4.06 -10.78
CA ASP A 70 -3.17 -3.21 -11.82
C ASP A 70 -4.67 -3.45 -12.01
N GLN A 71 -5.19 -4.59 -11.54
CA GLN A 71 -6.62 -4.89 -11.55
C GLN A 71 -7.37 -4.02 -10.54
N VAL A 72 -8.61 -3.65 -10.88
CA VAL A 72 -9.58 -3.12 -9.92
C VAL A 72 -10.75 -4.10 -9.86
N PRO A 73 -10.71 -5.10 -8.96
CA PRO A 73 -11.77 -6.11 -8.85
C PRO A 73 -13.13 -5.49 -8.55
N ARG A 74 -14.23 -6.06 -9.06
CA ARG A 74 -15.59 -5.50 -8.91
C ARG A 74 -16.06 -5.42 -7.45
N ASP A 75 -15.58 -6.34 -6.61
CA ASP A 75 -15.85 -6.42 -5.19
C ASP A 75 -14.78 -5.73 -4.34
N ILE A 76 -13.85 -4.97 -4.93
CA ILE A 76 -12.73 -4.43 -4.16
C ILE A 76 -13.16 -3.47 -3.04
N ALA A 77 -14.28 -2.77 -3.20
CA ALA A 77 -14.83 -1.92 -2.14
C ALA A 77 -15.23 -2.71 -0.88
N ASP A 78 -15.59 -3.98 -1.05
CA ASP A 78 -15.89 -4.90 0.04
C ASP A 78 -14.63 -5.33 0.82
N TRP A 79 -13.46 -5.22 0.21
CA TRP A 79 -12.18 -5.62 0.80
C TRP A 79 -11.34 -4.43 1.25
N CYS A 80 -11.35 -3.34 0.47
CA CYS A 80 -10.45 -2.20 0.60
C CYS A 80 -11.03 -0.98 -0.15
N PRO A 81 -11.87 -0.14 0.51
CA PRO A 81 -12.57 0.96 -0.14
C PRO A 81 -11.67 1.99 -0.85
N SER A 82 -10.47 2.25 -0.34
CA SER A 82 -9.52 3.19 -0.94
C SER A 82 -8.71 2.62 -2.10
N TYR A 83 -8.78 1.31 -2.36
CA TYR A 83 -7.95 0.62 -3.36
C TYR A 83 -8.02 1.26 -4.76
N PRO A 84 -9.19 1.67 -5.29
CA PRO A 84 -9.25 2.31 -6.61
C PRO A 84 -8.43 3.60 -6.70
N LEU A 85 -8.33 4.33 -5.58
CA LEU A 85 -7.60 5.59 -5.45
C LEU A 85 -6.13 5.39 -5.05
N ALA A 86 -5.74 4.18 -4.65
CA ALA A 86 -4.39 3.88 -4.21
C ALA A 86 -3.41 3.90 -5.39
N ASN A 87 -2.22 4.45 -5.15
CA ASN A 87 -1.09 4.29 -6.05
C ASN A 87 -0.59 2.83 -6.05
N ARG A 88 0.36 2.53 -6.95
CA ARG A 88 0.94 1.18 -7.09
C ARG A 88 1.38 0.58 -5.75
N ALA A 89 2.06 1.34 -4.91
CA ALA A 89 2.55 0.87 -3.60
C ALA A 89 1.40 0.50 -2.65
N GLY A 90 0.32 1.29 -2.60
CA GLY A 90 -0.86 0.98 -1.78
C GLY A 90 -1.60 -0.28 -2.26
N ARG A 91 -1.67 -0.48 -3.58
CA ARG A 91 -2.26 -1.69 -4.18
C ARG A 91 -1.42 -2.94 -3.95
N GLU A 92 -0.09 -2.82 -4.03
CA GLU A 92 0.85 -3.88 -3.64
C GLU A 92 0.68 -4.22 -2.16
N ALA A 93 0.58 -3.20 -1.30
CA ALA A 93 0.41 -3.38 0.14
C ALA A 93 -0.86 -4.15 0.50
N PHE A 94 -1.98 -3.87 -0.19
CA PHE A 94 -3.22 -4.65 -0.05
C PHE A 94 -3.02 -6.13 -0.33
N TRP A 95 -2.35 -6.50 -1.44
CA TRP A 95 -2.17 -7.90 -1.80
C TRP A 95 -1.27 -8.65 -0.82
N VAL A 96 -0.22 -8.01 -0.31
CA VAL A 96 0.60 -8.57 0.79
C VAL A 96 -0.23 -8.72 2.06
N GLY A 97 -1.04 -7.72 2.39
CA GLY A 97 -1.99 -7.76 3.50
C GLY A 97 -2.93 -8.96 3.42
N LEU A 98 -3.59 -9.13 2.27
CA LEU A 98 -4.54 -10.22 2.03
C LEU A 98 -3.85 -11.57 2.18
N LEU A 99 -2.65 -11.70 1.61
CA LEU A 99 -1.85 -12.92 1.70
C LEU A 99 -1.45 -13.25 3.14
N SER A 100 -1.13 -12.24 3.94
CA SER A 100 -0.82 -12.41 5.37
C SER A 100 -2.03 -12.78 6.22
N ALA A 101 -3.20 -12.25 5.89
CA ALA A 101 -4.47 -12.60 6.53
C ALA A 101 -4.91 -14.02 6.15
N LEU A 102 -4.70 -14.42 4.89
CA LEU A 102 -4.94 -15.78 4.41
C LEU A 102 -4.03 -16.80 5.12
N ALA A 103 -2.73 -16.50 5.23
CA ALA A 103 -1.77 -17.40 5.88
C ALA A 103 -2.12 -17.70 7.36
N LYS A 104 -2.77 -16.76 8.06
CA LYS A 104 -3.34 -17.00 9.39
C LYS A 104 -4.32 -18.17 9.39
N HIS A 105 -5.24 -18.18 8.42
CA HIS A 105 -6.34 -19.14 8.34
C HIS A 105 -6.00 -20.47 7.71
N GLU A 106 -4.90 -20.50 6.95
CA GLU A 106 -4.36 -21.70 6.30
C GLU A 106 -3.35 -22.45 7.17
N SER A 107 -2.41 -21.73 7.80
CA SER A 107 -1.29 -22.34 8.51
C SER A 107 -1.03 -21.79 9.91
N THR A 108 -1.73 -20.73 10.32
CA THR A 108 -1.35 -19.90 11.47
C THR A 108 0.08 -19.36 11.32
N TRP A 109 0.42 -18.94 10.10
CA TRP A 109 1.76 -18.43 9.72
C TRP A 109 2.91 -19.42 9.91
N ARG A 110 2.64 -20.74 9.89
CA ARG A 110 3.67 -21.78 10.03
C ARG A 110 4.15 -22.22 8.65
N PRO A 111 5.38 -21.87 8.22
CA PRO A 111 5.88 -22.24 6.90
C PRO A 111 6.13 -23.75 6.75
N ALA A 112 6.36 -24.49 7.86
CA ALA A 112 6.50 -25.94 7.83
C ALA A 112 5.16 -26.70 7.90
N ALA A 113 4.01 -26.01 7.87
CA ALA A 113 2.71 -26.66 7.99
C ALA A 113 2.43 -27.57 6.79
N VAL A 114 1.98 -28.80 7.08
CA VAL A 114 1.52 -29.76 6.08
C VAL A 114 0.10 -30.20 6.45
N GLY A 115 -0.88 -29.88 5.61
CA GLY A 115 -2.29 -30.14 5.85
C GLY A 115 -2.92 -31.14 4.88
N GLY A 116 -4.21 -31.41 5.10
CA GLY A 116 -5.02 -32.29 4.26
C GLY A 116 -4.46 -33.70 4.09
N GLY A 117 -3.94 -34.29 5.18
CA GLY A 117 -3.36 -35.63 5.16
C GLY A 117 -2.02 -35.74 4.44
N GLY A 118 -1.19 -34.69 4.49
CA GLY A 118 0.15 -34.71 3.89
C GLY A 118 0.24 -34.12 2.49
N ARG A 119 -0.80 -33.41 2.01
CA ARG A 119 -0.90 -32.97 0.60
C ARG A 119 -0.64 -31.49 0.37
N TRP A 120 -0.97 -30.64 1.32
CA TRP A 120 -0.91 -29.18 1.14
C TRP A 120 0.17 -28.58 2.01
N TYR A 121 0.98 -27.68 1.46
CA TYR A 121 2.23 -27.27 2.09
C TYR A 121 2.33 -25.77 2.29
N GLY A 122 2.96 -25.39 3.39
CA GLY A 122 3.43 -24.04 3.65
C GLY A 122 2.36 -23.07 4.12
N LEU A 123 2.74 -21.78 4.05
CA LEU A 123 1.97 -20.67 4.62
C LEU A 123 0.54 -20.60 4.11
N THR A 124 0.35 -20.89 2.81
CA THR A 124 -0.94 -20.80 2.12
C THR A 124 -1.45 -22.16 1.65
N GLN A 125 -0.88 -23.26 2.17
CA GLN A 125 -1.35 -24.63 1.93
C GLN A 125 -1.52 -24.91 0.43
N ILE A 126 -0.43 -24.94 -0.34
CA ILE A 126 -0.42 -25.19 -1.79
C ILE A 126 -0.10 -26.66 -2.07
N LEU A 127 -0.82 -27.27 -3.02
CA LEU A 127 -0.58 -28.61 -3.53
C LEU A 127 0.55 -28.57 -4.59
N PRO A 128 1.52 -29.50 -4.57
CA PRO A 128 2.58 -29.63 -5.58
C PRO A 128 2.09 -29.55 -7.02
N SER A 129 1.08 -30.35 -7.39
CA SER A 129 0.53 -30.37 -8.76
C SER A 129 -0.15 -29.06 -9.14
N THR A 130 -0.74 -28.32 -8.20
CA THR A 130 -1.25 -26.97 -8.43
C THR A 130 -0.10 -26.02 -8.72
N ALA A 131 0.97 -26.06 -7.92
CA ALA A 131 2.14 -25.23 -8.14
C ALA A 131 2.78 -25.49 -9.52
N GLU A 132 2.86 -26.75 -9.94
CA GLU A 132 3.29 -27.14 -11.29
C GLU A 132 2.36 -26.60 -12.38
N HIS A 133 1.05 -26.79 -12.23
CA HIS A 133 0.05 -26.31 -13.19
C HIS A 133 0.15 -24.81 -13.44
N TYR A 134 0.40 -24.02 -12.39
CA TYR A 134 0.57 -22.58 -12.50
C TYR A 134 2.00 -22.16 -12.87
N GLY A 135 2.94 -23.09 -13.02
CA GLY A 135 4.34 -22.82 -13.39
C GLY A 135 5.11 -22.09 -12.29
N CYS A 136 4.89 -22.47 -11.03
CA CYS A 136 5.69 -22.00 -9.90
C CYS A 136 7.10 -22.60 -9.91
N ARG A 137 8.06 -21.91 -9.29
CA ARG A 137 9.42 -22.45 -9.10
C ARG A 137 9.49 -23.53 -8.03
N ALA A 138 8.75 -23.34 -6.93
CA ALA A 138 8.61 -24.36 -5.90
C ALA A 138 7.46 -25.29 -6.29
N THR A 139 7.80 -26.49 -6.73
CA THR A 139 6.83 -27.50 -7.19
C THR A 139 6.75 -28.71 -6.27
N THR A 140 7.70 -28.88 -5.34
CA THR A 140 7.70 -30.00 -4.39
C THR A 140 7.19 -29.56 -3.02
N GLY A 141 6.72 -30.53 -2.21
CA GLY A 141 6.28 -30.25 -0.85
C GLY A 141 7.37 -29.58 0.01
N SER A 142 8.62 -30.05 -0.10
CA SER A 142 9.77 -29.47 0.60
C SER A 142 10.14 -28.07 0.11
N ALA A 143 10.00 -27.78 -1.19
CA ALA A 143 10.21 -26.43 -1.71
C ALA A 143 9.09 -25.47 -1.26
N LEU A 144 7.86 -25.98 -1.11
CA LEU A 144 6.69 -25.21 -0.69
C LEU A 144 6.66 -24.92 0.81
N THR A 145 7.51 -25.56 1.63
CA THR A 145 7.68 -25.17 3.04
C THR A 145 8.61 -23.97 3.23
N ASP A 146 9.34 -23.52 2.19
CA ASP A 146 9.97 -22.20 2.22
C ASP A 146 8.90 -21.12 2.08
N GLY A 147 8.72 -20.31 3.13
CA GLY A 147 7.67 -19.29 3.17
C GLY A 147 7.75 -18.28 2.02
N ALA A 148 8.96 -17.85 1.62
CA ALA A 148 9.11 -16.89 0.52
C ALA A 148 8.71 -17.51 -0.83
N ALA A 149 9.12 -18.75 -1.09
CA ALA A 149 8.75 -19.48 -2.29
C ALA A 149 7.24 -19.80 -2.34
N ASN A 150 6.64 -20.17 -1.20
CA ASN A 150 5.21 -20.41 -1.07
C ASN A 150 4.38 -19.15 -1.42
N LEU A 151 4.73 -18.01 -0.81
CA LEU A 151 4.05 -16.72 -1.05
C LEU A 151 4.22 -16.23 -2.50
N SER A 152 5.40 -16.43 -3.07
CA SER A 152 5.68 -16.13 -4.47
C SER A 152 4.80 -16.95 -5.43
N CYS A 153 4.59 -18.23 -5.14
CA CYS A 153 3.68 -19.10 -5.89
C CYS A 153 2.21 -18.70 -5.69
N ALA A 154 1.79 -18.43 -4.45
CA ALA A 154 0.44 -17.95 -4.15
C ALA A 154 0.07 -16.71 -4.97
N LEU A 155 0.97 -15.73 -5.05
CA LEU A 155 0.73 -14.50 -5.84
C LEU A 155 0.63 -14.77 -7.34
N ARG A 156 1.35 -15.78 -7.86
CA ARG A 156 1.22 -16.21 -9.26
C ARG A 156 -0.17 -16.78 -9.54
N ILE A 157 -0.66 -17.64 -8.65
CA ILE A 157 -2.00 -18.24 -8.73
C ILE A 157 -3.06 -17.12 -8.66
N MET A 158 -2.98 -16.24 -7.65
CA MET A 158 -3.89 -15.10 -7.48
C MET A 158 -3.89 -14.17 -8.71
N ALA A 159 -2.73 -13.87 -9.28
CA ALA A 159 -2.62 -13.04 -10.49
C ALA A 159 -3.37 -13.66 -11.68
N ARG A 160 -3.37 -15.00 -11.80
CA ARG A 160 -4.10 -15.71 -12.85
C ARG A 160 -5.61 -15.70 -12.58
N THR A 161 -6.05 -16.05 -11.37
CA THR A 161 -7.46 -16.24 -11.05
C THR A 161 -8.22 -14.91 -10.89
N VAL A 162 -7.63 -13.91 -10.25
CA VAL A 162 -8.24 -12.57 -10.10
C VAL A 162 -8.39 -11.91 -11.47
N ARG A 163 -7.39 -12.04 -12.36
CA ARG A 163 -7.51 -11.53 -13.74
C ARG A 163 -8.59 -12.27 -14.52
N ARG A 164 -8.67 -13.60 -14.38
CA ARG A 164 -9.70 -14.43 -15.05
C ARG A 164 -11.11 -14.02 -14.61
N ASP A 165 -11.29 -13.76 -13.32
CA ASP A 165 -12.62 -13.65 -12.73
C ASP A 165 -13.07 -12.21 -12.42
N GLY A 166 -12.15 -11.26 -12.35
CA GLY A 166 -12.41 -9.85 -12.07
C GLY A 166 -12.97 -9.56 -10.68
N VAL A 167 -12.73 -10.44 -9.71
CA VAL A 167 -13.12 -10.31 -8.30
C VAL A 167 -11.97 -10.74 -7.38
N VAL A 168 -11.89 -10.19 -6.17
CA VAL A 168 -11.03 -10.70 -5.10
C VAL A 168 -11.56 -12.06 -4.66
N SER A 169 -12.86 -12.16 -4.33
CA SER A 169 -13.47 -13.42 -3.92
C SER A 169 -14.99 -13.38 -4.02
N ARG A 170 -15.59 -14.21 -4.89
CA ARG A 170 -17.05 -14.38 -4.99
C ARG A 170 -17.40 -15.81 -5.41
N GLY A 171 -18.05 -16.58 -4.53
CA GLY A 171 -18.29 -18.01 -4.77
C GLY A 171 -16.95 -18.75 -4.95
N MET A 172 -16.76 -19.47 -6.06
CA MET A 172 -15.51 -20.15 -6.44
C MET A 172 -14.58 -19.31 -7.32
N ARG A 173 -14.70 -17.98 -7.28
CA ARG A 173 -13.99 -17.06 -8.19
C ARG A 173 -12.97 -16.18 -7.47
N GLY A 174 -11.95 -15.75 -8.19
CA GLY A 174 -10.84 -14.95 -7.69
C GLY A 174 -9.90 -15.80 -6.84
N VAL A 175 -9.52 -15.28 -5.68
CA VAL A 175 -8.71 -16.01 -4.69
C VAL A 175 -9.49 -17.23 -4.14
N ALA A 176 -10.82 -17.16 -4.05
CA ALA A 176 -11.62 -18.29 -3.58
C ALA A 176 -11.62 -19.50 -4.53
N ALA A 177 -11.01 -19.41 -5.71
CA ALA A 177 -10.86 -20.56 -6.61
C ALA A 177 -9.91 -21.64 -6.07
N ASP A 178 -8.90 -21.24 -5.28
CA ASP A 178 -7.84 -22.14 -4.80
C ASP A 178 -7.77 -22.21 -3.26
N TRP A 179 -8.36 -21.26 -2.53
CA TRP A 179 -8.22 -21.16 -1.08
C TRP A 179 -9.53 -21.29 -0.30
N GLY A 180 -9.61 -22.34 0.51
CA GLY A 180 -10.80 -22.71 1.29
C GLY A 180 -11.31 -21.68 2.32
N PRO A 181 -10.45 -20.89 3.02
CA PRO A 181 -10.89 -19.89 3.99
C PRO A 181 -11.90 -18.88 3.46
N PHE A 182 -11.92 -18.61 2.16
CA PHE A 182 -12.88 -17.69 1.56
C PHE A 182 -14.32 -18.23 1.54
N HIS A 183 -14.50 -19.55 1.64
CA HIS A 183 -15.83 -20.19 1.73
C HIS A 183 -16.41 -20.17 3.15
N SER A 184 -15.60 -19.93 4.18
CA SER A 184 -16.07 -19.74 5.54
C SER A 184 -16.39 -18.28 5.76
N GLU A 185 -17.66 -17.93 6.01
CA GLU A 185 -18.07 -16.56 6.31
C GLU A 185 -17.25 -15.96 7.44
N ARG A 186 -17.14 -16.66 8.58
CA ARG A 186 -16.34 -16.22 9.72
C ARG A 186 -14.88 -15.90 9.36
N LYS A 187 -14.20 -16.75 8.58
CA LYS A 187 -12.80 -16.53 8.19
C LYS A 187 -12.69 -15.39 7.17
N ARG A 188 -13.60 -15.33 6.21
CA ARG A 188 -13.65 -14.29 5.19
C ARG A 188 -13.87 -12.91 5.80
N GLU A 189 -14.82 -12.76 6.71
CA GLU A 189 -15.06 -11.49 7.41
C GLU A 189 -13.88 -11.12 8.31
N ASP A 190 -13.27 -12.06 9.05
CA ASP A 190 -12.03 -11.77 9.81
C ASP A 190 -10.87 -11.27 8.92
N MET A 191 -10.76 -11.73 7.66
CA MET A 191 -9.78 -11.20 6.71
C MET A 191 -10.17 -9.80 6.20
N ARG A 192 -11.45 -9.60 5.83
CA ARG A 192 -11.96 -8.31 5.32
C ARG A 192 -11.84 -7.21 6.37
N ASP A 193 -12.26 -7.49 7.59
CA ASP A 193 -12.25 -6.52 8.69
C ASP A 193 -10.83 -6.09 9.01
N TRP A 194 -9.91 -7.07 9.15
CA TRP A 194 -8.50 -6.76 9.33
C TRP A 194 -7.93 -5.92 8.19
N LEU A 195 -8.25 -6.23 6.92
CA LEU A 195 -7.76 -5.45 5.78
C LEU A 195 -8.29 -4.01 5.77
N ARG A 196 -9.57 -3.81 6.07
CA ARG A 196 -10.21 -2.49 6.09
C ARG A 196 -9.61 -1.56 7.14
N GLU A 197 -9.08 -2.13 8.22
CA GLU A 197 -8.37 -1.37 9.26
C GLU A 197 -6.99 -0.89 8.81
N GLN A 198 -6.44 -1.35 7.69
CA GLN A 198 -5.05 -1.02 7.32
C GLN A 198 -4.93 0.37 6.69
N PRO A 199 -3.80 1.08 6.88
CA PRO A 199 -3.61 2.44 6.34
C PRO A 199 -3.82 2.55 4.83
N TYR A 200 -3.53 1.48 4.08
CA TYR A 200 -3.72 1.44 2.62
C TYR A 200 -5.17 1.17 2.19
N CYS A 201 -6.07 0.74 3.10
CA CYS A 201 -7.49 0.52 2.85
C CYS A 201 -8.43 1.57 3.46
N ARG A 202 -7.94 2.33 4.44
CA ARG A 202 -8.62 3.53 4.91
C ARG A 202 -8.63 4.55 3.78
N ALA A 203 -9.78 5.17 3.53
CA ALA A 203 -9.87 6.32 2.65
C ALA A 203 -8.75 7.30 3.04
N PRO A 204 -7.95 7.82 2.08
CA PRO A 204 -6.97 8.83 2.41
C PRO A 204 -7.73 9.95 3.11
N GLY A 205 -7.44 10.14 4.41
CA GLY A 205 -7.97 11.28 5.16
C GLY A 205 -7.70 12.51 4.30
N ARG A 206 -8.72 13.37 4.13
CA ARG A 206 -8.64 14.60 3.32
C ARG A 206 -7.23 15.13 3.33
N SER A 207 -6.63 15.27 2.14
CA SER A 207 -5.28 15.82 2.02
C SER A 207 -5.19 17.07 2.90
N PRO A 208 -4.21 17.15 3.83
CA PRO A 208 -4.00 18.37 4.60
C PRO A 208 -3.51 19.52 3.71
N LEU A 209 -3.21 19.25 2.43
CA LEU A 209 -2.90 20.30 1.46
C LEU A 209 -4.14 21.19 1.26
N PRO A 210 -4.01 22.51 1.44
CA PRO A 210 -5.06 23.45 1.07
C PRO A 210 -5.44 23.26 -0.40
N ARG A 211 -6.75 23.26 -0.69
CA ARG A 211 -7.20 23.30 -2.09
C ARG A 211 -6.67 24.58 -2.73
N LEU A 212 -6.12 24.47 -3.94
CA LEU A 212 -5.70 25.63 -4.72
C LEU A 212 -6.86 26.61 -4.84
N ARG A 213 -6.60 27.88 -4.51
CA ARG A 213 -7.58 28.96 -4.61
C ARG A 213 -7.99 29.09 -6.08
N PRO A 214 -9.30 29.16 -6.40
CA PRO A 214 -9.73 29.43 -7.76
C PRO A 214 -9.08 30.71 -8.27
N VAL A 215 -8.52 30.66 -9.47
CA VAL A 215 -8.05 31.86 -10.15
C VAL A 215 -9.30 32.70 -10.42
N ARG A 216 -9.33 33.94 -9.92
CA ARG A 216 -10.37 34.89 -10.35
C ARG A 216 -10.05 35.25 -11.78
N ASP A 217 -10.97 34.96 -12.70
CA ASP A 217 -10.87 35.47 -14.06
C ASP A 217 -10.75 37.00 -13.98
N ALA A 218 -9.68 37.54 -14.56
CA ALA A 218 -9.51 38.97 -14.71
C ALA A 218 -10.63 39.48 -15.61
N ARG A 219 -11.46 40.39 -15.07
CA ARG A 219 -12.38 41.21 -15.86
C ARG A 219 -11.60 42.34 -16.52
#